data_AF-A0A6B1DB69-F1
#
_entry.id   AF-A0A6B1DB69-F1
#
_cell.length_a   1.000
_cell.length_b   1.000
_cell.length_c   1.000
_cell.angle_alpha   90.00
_cell.angle_beta   90.00
_cell.angle_gamma   90.00
#
_symmetry.space_group_name_H-M   'P 1'
#
loop_
_entity.id
_entity.type
_entity.pdbx_description
1 polymer ?
#
loop_
_entity_poly.entity_id
_entity_poly.type
_entity_poly.pdbx_seq_one_letter_code
_entity_poly.pdbx_strand_id
1 'polypeptide(L)' 'MLNQMIPILIDTVGVPLVEAIRMASLTPARVIGVDDRKGSLEADKDADIAIFEDDFSAWRTMICGQWAYAAT' A
#
# COMPACT_ATOMS: atom_id res chain seq x y z
N MET A 1 -10.38 -1.55 -3.38
CA MET A 1 -10.33 -2.77 -2.55
C MET A 1 -9.46 -2.56 -1.30
N LEU A 2 -8.22 -2.06 -1.41
CA LEU A 2 -7.39 -1.75 -0.23
C LEU A 2 -8.06 -0.79 0.76
N ASN A 3 -8.70 0.27 0.25
CA ASN A 3 -9.48 1.24 1.02
C ASN A 3 -10.58 0.62 1.91
N GLN A 4 -11.08 -0.57 1.56
CA GLN A 4 -12.10 -1.27 2.35
C GLN A 4 -11.47 -2.33 3.28
N MET A 5 -10.34 -2.91 2.87
CA MET A 5 -9.67 -3.98 3.62
C MET A 5 -8.91 -3.47 4.84
N ILE A 6 -8.22 -2.31 4.73
CA ILE A 6 -7.41 -1.78 5.83
C ILE A 6 -8.26 -1.48 7.08
N PRO A 7 -9.42 -0.79 6.99
CA PRO A 7 -10.31 -0.59 8.13
C PRO A 7 -10.72 -1.91 8.81
N ILE A 8 -11.04 -2.95 8.03
CA ILE A 8 -11.41 -4.27 8.58
C ILE A 8 -10.24 -4.87 9.39
N LEU A 9 -9.01 -4.80 8.87
CA LEU A 9 -7.83 -5.33 9.56
C LEU A 9 -7.55 -4.59 10.88
N ILE A 10 -7.69 -3.26 10.90
CA ILE A 10 -7.37 -2.47 12.09
C ILE A 10 -8.51 -2.50 13.13
N ASP A 11 -9.76 -2.33 12.70
CA ASP A 11 -10.90 -2.13 13.60
C ASP A 11 -11.58 -3.43 14.00
N THR A 12 -11.62 -4.41 13.10
CA THR A 12 -12.31 -5.69 13.36
C THR A 12 -11.34 -6.78 13.81
N VAL A 13 -10.19 -6.90 13.15
CA VAL A 13 -9.20 -7.94 13.47
C VAL A 13 -8.22 -7.48 14.56
N GLY A 14 -8.04 -6.17 14.74
CA GLY A 14 -7.16 -5.60 15.75
C GLY A 14 -5.68 -5.62 15.36
N VAL A 15 -5.36 -5.69 14.07
CA VAL A 15 -3.98 -5.63 13.57
C VAL A 15 -3.49 -4.18 13.63
N PRO A 16 -2.31 -3.90 14.20
CA PRO A 16 -1.75 -2.55 14.17
C PRO A 16 -1.59 -2.04 12.73
N LEU A 17 -1.86 -0.74 12.50
CA LEU A 17 -1.84 -0.15 11.15
C LEU A 17 -0.57 -0.47 10.36
N VAL A 18 0.60 -0.31 10.97
CA VAL A 18 1.90 -0.57 10.31
C VAL A 18 1.99 -2.02 9.81
N GLU A 19 1.44 -2.96 10.57
CA GLU A 19 1.45 -4.37 10.19
C GLU A 19 0.41 -4.66 9.09
N ALA A 20 -0.77 -4.04 9.17
CA ALA A 20 -1.78 -4.14 8.10
C ALA A 20 -1.23 -3.61 6.75
N ILE A 21 -0.48 -2.50 6.77
CA ILE A 21 0.19 -1.97 5.59
C ILE A 21 1.28 -2.93 5.10
N ARG A 22 2.10 -3.50 6.00
CA ARG A 22 3.11 -4.51 5.64
C ARG A 22 2.49 -5.73 4.96
N MET A 23 1.37 -6.22 5.48
CA MET A 23 0.60 -7.33 4.91
C MET A 23 0.07 -7.01 3.50
N ALA A 24 -0.23 -5.74 3.22
CA ALA A 24 -0.72 -5.28 1.92
C ALA A 24 0.40 -4.95 0.91
N SER A 25 1.65 -4.75 1.35
CA SER A 25 2.75 -4.30 0.50
C SER A 25 3.97 -5.23 0.54
N LEU A 26 4.77 -5.17 1.60
CA LEU A 26 6.06 -5.86 1.68
C LEU A 26 5.92 -7.37 1.72
N THR A 27 4.94 -7.89 2.46
CA THR A 27 4.72 -9.33 2.61
C THR A 27 4.44 -9.99 1.25
N PRO A 28 3.46 -9.55 0.44
CA PRO A 28 3.25 -10.15 -0.88
C PRO A 28 4.44 -9.94 -1.81
N ALA A 29 5.14 -8.79 -1.76
CA ALA A 29 6.35 -8.56 -2.56
C ALA A 29 7.44 -9.60 -2.26
N ARG A 30 7.67 -9.91 -0.97
CA ARG A 30 8.59 -10.97 -0.54
C ARG A 30 8.15 -12.36 -0.99
N VAL A 31 6.86 -12.67 -0.84
CA VAL A 31 6.29 -13.97 -1.23
C VAL A 31 6.50 -14.26 -2.71
N ILE A 32 6.41 -13.25 -3.58
CA ILE A 32 6.61 -13.41 -5.03
C ILE A 32 8.03 -13.04 -5.49
N GLY A 33 8.94 -12.71 -4.57
CA GLY A 33 10.36 -12.45 -4.86
C GLY A 33 10.64 -11.16 -5.64
N VAL A 34 9.88 -10.09 -5.37
CA VAL A 34 10.07 -8.75 -5.99
C VAL A 34 10.30 -7.64 -4.97
N ASP A 35 10.63 -7.99 -3.72
CA ASP A 35 10.84 -7.03 -2.64
C ASP A 35 12.14 -6.24 -2.75
N ASP A 36 13.06 -6.65 -3.64
CA ASP A 36 14.20 -5.86 -4.07
C ASP A 36 13.77 -4.57 -4.80
N ARG A 37 12.58 -4.58 -5.42
CA ARG A 37 12.06 -3.45 -6.21
C ARG A 37 10.74 -2.85 -5.72
N LYS A 38 9.96 -3.56 -4.89
CA LYS A 38 8.61 -3.12 -4.48
C LYS A 38 8.30 -3.44 -3.01
N GLY A 39 7.18 -2.93 -2.52
CA GLY A 39 6.60 -3.31 -1.23
C GLY A 39 7.09 -2.50 -0.03
N SER A 40 8.09 -1.63 -0.19
CA SER A 40 8.51 -0.66 0.82
C SER A 40 9.00 0.64 0.21
N LEU A 41 9.00 1.70 1.00
CA LEU A 41 9.52 3.02 0.61
C LEU A 41 11.00 3.10 0.99
N GLU A 42 11.85 2.76 0.03
CA GLU A 42 13.31 2.78 0.17
C GLU A 42 13.94 3.33 -1.10
N ALA A 43 15.16 3.86 -1.00
CA ALA A 43 15.91 4.29 -2.17
C ALA A 43 16.08 3.13 -3.17
N ASP A 44 16.21 3.47 -4.45
CA ASP A 44 16.44 2.54 -5.56
C ASP A 44 15.28 1.57 -5.90
N LYS A 45 14.15 1.62 -5.18
CA LYS A 45 12.93 0.87 -5.50
C LYS A 45 12.03 1.59 -6.50
N ASP A 46 11.16 0.84 -7.18
CA ASP A 46 10.15 1.42 -8.06
C ASP A 46 9.22 2.32 -7.22
N ALA A 47 8.95 3.53 -7.71
CA ALA A 47 8.04 4.47 -7.04
C ALA A 47 6.56 4.10 -7.29
N ASP A 48 6.15 2.98 -6.71
CA ASP A 48 4.76 2.51 -6.64
C ASP A 48 4.17 2.87 -5.27
N ILE A 49 3.41 3.96 -5.23
CA ILE A 49 2.96 4.58 -3.99
C ILE A 49 1.45 4.78 -4.04
N ALA A 50 0.74 4.28 -3.04
CA ALA A 50 -0.66 4.60 -2.82
C ALA A 50 -0.76 5.54 -1.61
N ILE A 51 -1.42 6.68 -1.81
CA ILE A 51 -1.61 7.70 -0.78
C ILE A 51 -3.10 7.76 -0.46
N PHE A 52 -3.39 7.78 0.83
CA PHE A 52 -4.75 7.77 1.37
C PHE A 52 -4.95 8.95 2.32
N GLU A 53 -6.21 9.36 2.46
CA GLU A 53 -6.63 10.25 3.55
C GLU A 53 -6.75 9.45 4.87
N ASP A 54 -7.01 10.14 5.99
CA ASP A 54 -7.12 9.54 7.32
C ASP A 54 -8.24 8.47 7.41
N ASP A 55 -9.24 8.53 6.54
CA ASP A 55 -10.34 7.56 6.44
C ASP A 55 -10.04 6.38 5.49
N PHE A 56 -8.80 6.26 5.02
CA PHE A 56 -8.37 5.29 4.00
C PHE A 56 -9.03 5.43 2.63
N SER A 57 -9.72 6.54 2.35
CA SER A 57 -10.10 6.89 0.98
C SER A 57 -8.84 7.16 0.14
N ALA A 58 -8.83 6.68 -1.10
CA ALA A 58 -7.66 6.81 -1.97
C ALA A 58 -7.55 8.24 -2.48
N TRP A 59 -6.46 8.93 -2.12
CA TRP A 59 -6.19 10.28 -2.59
C TRP A 59 -5.53 10.25 -3.97
N ARG A 60 -4.39 9.55 -4.09
CA ARG A 60 -3.59 9.44 -5.31
C ARG A 60 -2.80 8.14 -5.35
N THR A 61 -2.43 7.74 -6.56
CA THR A 61 -1.51 6.61 -6.78
C THR A 61 -0.43 7.03 -7.76
N MET A 62 0.80 6.61 -7.48
CA MET A 62 1.95 6.72 -8.35
C MET A 62 2.33 5.32 -8.82
N ILE A 63 2.62 5.16 -10.11
CA ILE A 63 3.07 3.91 -10.72
C ILE A 63 4.38 4.20 -11.44
N CYS A 64 5.47 3.55 -11.03
CA CYS A 64 6.82 3.76 -11.56
C CYS A 64 7.21 5.26 -11.68
N GLY A 65 6.87 6.07 -10.67
CA GLY A 65 7.20 7.50 -10.66
C GLY A 65 6.23 8.40 -11.43
N GLN A 66 5.18 7.85 -12.03
CA GLN A 66 4.16 8.61 -12.78
C GLN A 66 2.85 8.65 -12.00
N TRP A 67 2.21 9.82 -11.91
CA TRP A 67 0.91 9.94 -11.28
C TRP A 67 -0.17 9.23 -12.12
N ALA A 68 -0.83 8.25 -11.52
CA ALA A 68 -2.02 7.62 -12.09
C ALA A 68 -3.26 8.45 -11.71
N TYR A 69 -4.15 8.69 -12.68
CA TYR A 69 -5.41 9.38 -12.43
C TYR A 69 -6.31 8.44 -11.64
N ALA A 70 -6.67 8.80 -10.41
CA ALA A 70 -7.72 8.09 -9.68
C ALA A 70 -9.03 8.33 -10.44
N ALA A 71 -9.70 7.26 -10.87
CA ALA A 71 -11.04 7.36 -11.46
C ALA A 71 -11.95 8.09 -10.46
N THR A 72 -12.64 9.12 -10.97
CA THR A 72 -13.62 9.92 -10.23
C THR A 72 -14.77 9.07 -9.70
#